data_AF-A0A0F8WJN9-F1
#
_entry.id   AF-A0A0F8WJN9-F1
#
_cell.length_a   1.000
_cell.length_b   1.000
_cell.length_c   1.000
_cell.angle_alpha   90.00
_cell.angle_beta   90.00
_cell.angle_gamma   90.00
#
_symmetry.space_group_name_H-M   'P 1'
#
loop_
_entity.id
_entity.type
_entity.pdbx_description
1 polymer ?
#
loop_
_entity_poly.entity_id
_entity_poly.type
_entity_poly.pdbx_seq_one_letter_code
_entity_poly.pdbx_strand_id
1 'polypeptide(L)'
;MNYGICHLSIVPARSKPSDKREMVTQLLFGEHFEILDNHKNWCLVRLAYDDYECWIESKQFLPVSKKIFNELNELPIVCFRDLVRFIVNKKDGSILPIVLGSSLPYLKGNVCNVGGNEYSF
;
A
#
# COMPACT_ATOMS: atom_id res chain seq x y z
N MET A 1 -15.41 5.26 -0.93
CA MET A 1 -14.07 5.09 -1.55
C MET A 1 -13.81 3.60 -1.50
N ASN A 2 -13.69 2.94 -2.65
CA ASN A 2 -13.74 1.48 -2.73
C ASN A 2 -12.38 0.84 -3.05
N TYR A 3 -11.33 1.64 -3.22
CA TYR A 3 -10.00 1.17 -3.56
C TYR A 3 -8.96 1.98 -2.79
N GLY A 4 -7.84 1.36 -2.46
CA GLY A 4 -6.76 1.99 -1.72
C GLY A 4 -5.38 1.50 -2.16
N ILE A 5 -4.36 2.25 -1.74
CA ILE A 5 -2.95 1.90 -1.92
C ILE A 5 -2.17 2.19 -0.63
N CYS A 6 -1.25 1.29 -0.30
CA CYS A 6 -0.36 1.42 0.84
C CYS A 6 0.77 2.41 0.52
N HIS A 7 0.83 3.53 1.25
CA HIS A 7 1.86 4.57 1.11
C HIS A 7 2.88 4.54 2.26
N LEU A 8 2.63 3.72 3.27
CA LEU A 8 3.52 3.51 4.41
C LEU A 8 4.46 2.34 4.09
N SER A 9 5.51 2.19 4.91
CA SER A 9 6.51 1.14 4.74
C SER A 9 5.88 -0.25 4.81
N ILE A 10 5.19 -0.49 5.93
CA ILE A 10 4.54 -1.74 6.29
C ILE A 10 3.28 -1.38 7.09
N VAL A 11 2.14 -1.95 6.71
CA VAL A 11 0.85 -1.81 7.41
C VAL A 11 0.43 -3.18 7.92
N PRO A 12 0.23 -3.37 9.24
CA PRO A 12 -0.22 -4.64 9.78
C PRO A 12 -1.69 -4.88 9.40
N ALA A 13 -1.96 -6.03 8.79
CA ALA A 13 -3.32 -6.45 8.47
C ALA A 13 -3.79 -7.53 9.45
N ARG A 14 -5.05 -7.43 9.89
CA ARG A 14 -5.57 -8.20 11.03
C ARG A 14 -6.74 -9.09 10.63
N SER A 15 -6.94 -10.16 11.41
CA SER A 15 -8.06 -11.10 11.23
C SER A 15 -9.43 -10.46 11.47
N LYS A 16 -9.49 -9.41 12.30
CA LYS A 16 -10.71 -8.72 12.74
C LYS A 16 -10.41 -7.23 12.99
N PRO A 17 -11.43 -6.34 12.99
CA PRO A 17 -11.26 -4.89 13.11
C PRO A 17 -10.96 -4.45 14.55
N SER A 18 -9.77 -4.80 15.06
CA SER A 18 -9.32 -4.40 16.40
C SER A 18 -7.82 -4.62 16.57
N ASP A 19 -7.16 -3.69 17.27
CA ASP A 19 -5.73 -3.76 17.60
C ASP A 19 -5.34 -4.96 18.46
N LYS A 20 -6.31 -5.55 19.16
CA LYS A 20 -6.10 -6.76 20.00
C LYS A 20 -6.16 -8.05 19.19
N ARG A 21 -6.43 -7.98 17.89
CA ARG A 21 -6.59 -9.15 17.02
C ARG A 21 -5.27 -9.49 16.36
N GLU A 22 -5.13 -10.77 16.05
CA GLU A 22 -3.94 -11.31 15.39
C GLU A 22 -3.65 -10.58 14.08
N MET A 23 -2.37 -10.26 13.88
CA MET A 23 -1.85 -9.83 12.59
C MET A 23 -1.73 -11.07 11.71
N VAL A 24 -2.49 -11.11 10.61
CA VAL A 24 -2.55 -12.26 9.70
C VAL A 24 -1.68 -12.10 8.47
N THR A 25 -1.40 -10.85 8.08
CA THR A 25 -0.49 -10.50 6.99
C THR A 25 -0.02 -9.05 7.16
N GLN A 26 0.75 -8.56 6.20
CA GLN A 26 1.25 -7.20 6.13
C GLN A 26 1.07 -6.66 4.71
N LEU A 27 0.66 -5.41 4.58
CA LEU A 27 0.74 -4.69 3.31
C LEU A 27 2.06 -3.92 3.28
N LEU A 28 2.80 -4.05 2.19
CA LEU A 28 4.02 -3.31 1.92
C LEU A 28 3.73 -2.05 1.10
N PHE A 29 4.69 -1.13 1.12
CA PHE A 29 4.64 0.06 0.27
C PHE A 29 4.30 -0.28 -1.19
N GLY A 30 3.37 0.48 -1.77
CA GLY A 30 2.93 0.36 -3.15
C GLY A 30 1.88 -0.71 -3.42
N GLU A 31 1.54 -1.58 -2.45
CA GLU A 31 0.47 -2.56 -2.63
C GLU A 31 -0.91 -1.90 -2.66
N HIS A 32 -1.77 -2.34 -3.59
CA HIS A 32 -3.12 -1.84 -3.77
C HIS A 32 -4.17 -2.92 -3.53
N PHE A 33 -5.39 -2.47 -3.23
CA PHE A 33 -6.47 -3.35 -2.78
C PHE A 33 -7.85 -2.73 -3.02
N GLU A 34 -8.86 -3.59 -3.04
CA GLU A 34 -10.28 -3.22 -3.01
C GLU A 34 -10.78 -3.19 -1.57
N ILE A 35 -11.65 -2.23 -1.23
CA ILE A 35 -12.32 -2.14 0.07
C ILE A 35 -13.70 -2.79 -0.08
N LEU A 36 -13.91 -3.88 0.66
CA LEU A 36 -15.14 -4.67 0.66
C LEU A 36 -16.16 -4.16 1.68
N ASP A 37 -15.68 -3.74 2.86
CA ASP A 37 -16.53 -3.26 3.95
C ASP A 37 -15.80 -2.23 4.82
N ASN A 38 -16.56 -1.41 5.55
CA ASN A 38 -16.05 -0.40 6.47
C ASN A 38 -16.68 -0.57 7.85
N HIS A 39 -15.85 -0.65 8.89
CA HIS A 39 -16.26 -0.76 10.28
C HIS A 39 -15.51 0.25 11.16
N LYS A 40 -16.15 1.39 11.45
CA LYS A 40 -15.55 2.49 12.22
C LYS A 40 -14.25 2.98 11.56
N ASN A 41 -13.10 2.72 12.19
CA ASN A 41 -11.76 3.08 11.71
C ASN A 41 -11.06 1.93 10.96
N TRP A 42 -11.78 0.87 10.62
CA TRP A 42 -11.24 -0.31 9.97
C TRP A 42 -11.89 -0.54 8.62
N CYS A 43 -11.12 -1.02 7.65
CA CYS A 43 -11.60 -1.44 6.35
C CYS A 43 -11.29 -2.92 6.16
N LEU A 44 -12.30 -3.70 5.77
CA LEU A 44 -12.07 -5.03 5.21
C LEU A 44 -11.63 -4.83 3.77
N VAL A 45 -10.47 -5.35 3.42
CA VAL A 45 -9.86 -5.18 2.10
C VAL A 45 -9.53 -6.52 1.47
N ARG A 46 -9.59 -6.58 0.14
CA ARG A 46 -9.07 -7.67 -0.67
C ARG A 46 -7.83 -7.19 -1.41
N LEU A 47 -6.69 -7.83 -1.14
CA LEU A 47 -5.42 -7.48 -1.77
C LEU A 47 -5.47 -7.84 -3.26
N ALA A 48 -4.95 -6.97 -4.12
CA ALA A 48 -4.91 -7.23 -5.56
C ALA A 48 -3.84 -8.27 -5.94
N TYR A 49 -2.87 -8.53 -5.06
CA TYR A 49 -1.77 -9.46 -5.32
C TYR A 49 -2.18 -10.93 -5.28
N ASP A 50 -2.99 -11.32 -4.28
CA ASP A 50 -3.31 -12.72 -3.98
C ASP A 50 -4.77 -12.95 -3.57
N ASP A 51 -5.64 -11.95 -3.76
CA ASP A 51 -7.04 -11.96 -3.34
C ASP A 51 -7.26 -12.19 -1.84
N TYR A 52 -6.22 -12.03 -1.00
CA TYR A 52 -6.36 -12.27 0.44
C TYR A 52 -7.19 -11.18 1.11
N GLU A 53 -8.12 -11.59 1.97
CA GLU A 53 -9.01 -10.69 2.71
C GLU A 53 -8.53 -10.44 4.14
N CYS A 54 -8.41 -9.18 4.52
CA CYS A 54 -7.92 -8.79 5.83
C CYS A 54 -8.40 -7.40 6.26
N TRP A 55 -8.25 -7.07 7.55
CA TRP A 55 -8.64 -5.77 8.11
C TRP A 55 -7.43 -4.85 8.28
N ILE A 56 -7.53 -3.61 7.80
CA ILE A 56 -6.52 -2.55 7.99
C ILE A 56 -7.16 -1.28 8.57
N GLU A 57 -6.37 -0.44 9.24
CA GLU A 57 -6.87 0.84 9.77
C GLU A 57 -7.04 1.87 8.62
N SER A 58 -8.19 2.56 8.58
CA SER A 58 -8.55 3.50 7.51
C SER A 58 -7.62 4.69 7.34
N LYS A 59 -6.74 4.96 8.32
CA LYS A 59 -5.75 6.05 8.27
C LYS A 59 -4.40 5.62 7.66
N GLN A 60 -4.20 4.32 7.44
CA GLN A 60 -2.91 3.75 7.05
C GLN A 60 -2.75 3.60 5.53
N PHE A 61 -3.70 4.07 4.74
CA PHE A 61 -3.65 3.99 3.28
C PHE A 61 -4.14 5.27 2.61
N LEU A 62 -3.88 5.41 1.31
CA LEU A 62 -4.42 6.48 0.50
C LEU A 62 -5.53 5.94 -0.40
N PRO A 63 -6.70 6.60 -0.47
CA PRO A 63 -7.77 6.18 -1.38
C PRO A 63 -7.33 6.43 -2.83
N VAL A 64 -7.68 5.50 -3.72
CA VAL A 64 -7.47 5.65 -5.16
C VAL A 64 -8.78 5.49 -5.92
N SER A 65 -8.83 6.05 -7.13
CA SER A 65 -10.00 5.85 -8.01
C SER A 65 -9.99 4.44 -8.61
N LYS A 66 -11.15 3.96 -9.04
CA LYS A 66 -11.27 2.68 -9.78
C LYS A 66 -10.37 2.65 -11.03
N LYS A 67 -10.24 3.80 -11.71
CA LYS A 67 -9.35 3.93 -12.87
C LYS A 67 -7.90 3.63 -12.49
N ILE A 68 -7.40 4.25 -11.42
CA ILE A 68 -6.03 4.01 -10.93
C ILE A 68 -5.86 2.56 -10.46
N PHE A 69 -6.82 2.01 -9.72
CA PHE A 69 -6.78 0.59 -9.31
C PHE A 69 -6.65 -0.36 -10.51
N ASN A 70 -7.46 -0.16 -11.54
CA ASN A 70 -7.39 -0.97 -12.77
C ASN A 70 -6.06 -0.77 -13.51
N GLU A 71 -5.56 0.46 -13.58
CA GLU A 71 -4.24 0.72 -14.16
C GLU A 71 -3.13 -0.03 -13.41
N LEU A 72 -3.16 -0.02 -12.07
CA LEU A 72 -2.18 -0.75 -11.24
C LEU A 72 -2.22 -2.27 -11.47
N ASN A 73 -3.40 -2.85 -11.73
CA ASN A 73 -3.53 -4.29 -12.05
C ASN A 73 -2.88 -4.66 -13.39
N GLU A 74 -2.86 -3.75 -14.36
CA GLU A 74 -2.30 -3.99 -15.71
C GLU A 74 -0.81 -3.64 -15.80
N LEU A 75 -0.27 -2.90 -14.82
CA LEU A 75 1.14 -2.53 -14.80
C LEU A 75 2.04 -3.73 -14.49
N PRO A 76 3.23 -3.80 -15.09
CA PRO A 76 4.26 -4.74 -14.65
C PRO A 76 4.59 -4.49 -13.17
N ILE A 77 4.56 -5.56 -12.38
CA ILE A 77 4.94 -5.50 -10.97
C ILE A 77 6.45 -5.31 -10.88
N VAL A 78 6.86 -4.13 -10.42
CA VAL A 78 8.27 -3.82 -10.12
C VAL A 78 8.45 -3.88 -8.61
N CYS A 79 9.24 -4.84 -8.14
CA CYS A 79 9.51 -5.00 -6.71
C CYS A 79 10.89 -4.46 -6.32
N PHE A 80 10.96 -3.86 -5.14
CA PHE A 80 12.21 -3.51 -4.49
C PHE A 80 12.97 -4.78 -4.07
N ARG A 81 14.30 -4.78 -4.24
CA ARG A 81 15.14 -5.99 -4.13
C ARG A 81 16.17 -5.97 -3.01
N ASP A 82 16.45 -4.81 -2.40
CA ASP A 82 17.33 -4.78 -1.23
C ASP A 82 16.51 -5.02 0.04
N LEU A 83 17.18 -5.39 1.13
CA LEU A 83 16.51 -5.68 2.40
C LEU A 83 15.77 -4.44 2.95
N VAL A 84 16.45 -3.30 3.01
CA VAL A 84 15.90 -2.01 3.45
C VAL A 84 16.60 -0.87 2.71
N ARG A 85 15.85 0.16 2.31
CA ARG A 85 16.39 1.46 1.89
C ARG A 85 15.42 2.58 2.25
N PHE A 86 15.94 3.79 2.41
CA PHE A 86 15.11 4.98 2.62
C PHE A 86 14.71 5.62 1.29
N ILE A 87 13.46 6.05 1.19
CA ILE A 87 12.93 6.90 0.12
C ILE A 87 12.46 8.22 0.71
N VAL A 88 12.53 9.28 -0.08
CA VAL A 88 12.10 10.64 0.30
C VAL A 88 10.82 10.97 -0.44
N ASN A 89 9.77 11.32 0.30
CA ASN A 89 8.56 11.90 -0.28
C ASN A 89 8.86 13.33 -0.75
N LYS A 90 8.75 13.58 -2.05
CA LYS A 90 9.09 14.88 -2.64
C LYS A 90 8.16 16.02 -2.21
N LYS A 91 6.95 15.70 -1.72
CA LYS A 91 5.96 16.70 -1.35
C LYS A 91 6.28 17.40 -0.02
N ASP A 92 6.71 16.65 0.97
CA ASP A 92 6.93 17.13 2.34
C ASP A 92 8.34 16.87 2.88
N GLY A 93 9.20 16.19 2.11
CA GLY A 93 10.56 15.83 2.51
C GLY A 93 10.63 14.70 3.54
N SER A 94 9.51 14.06 3.88
CA SER A 94 9.49 12.94 4.82
C SER A 94 10.28 11.76 4.28
N ILE A 95 10.95 11.06 5.19
CA ILE A 95 11.79 9.90 4.87
C ILE A 95 11.08 8.64 5.37
N LEU A 96 10.95 7.65 4.49
CA LEU A 96 10.29 6.39 4.78
C LEU A 96 11.24 5.22 4.45
N PRO A 97 11.45 4.23 5.34
CA PRO A 97 12.10 2.99 4.95
C PRO A 97 11.15 2.18 4.06
N ILE A 98 11.64 1.55 3.01
CA ILE A 98 10.94 0.49 2.28
C ILE A 98 11.77 -0.78 2.31
N VAL A 99 11.09 -1.92 2.17
CA VAL A 99 11.66 -3.25 2.42
C VAL A 99 11.59 -4.11 1.17
N LEU A 100 12.36 -5.19 1.16
CA LEU A 100 12.32 -6.22 0.11
C LEU A 100 10.86 -6.60 -0.19
N GLY A 101 10.49 -6.61 -1.47
CA GLY A 101 9.14 -6.96 -1.91
C GLY A 101 8.17 -5.77 -2.01
N SER A 102 8.50 -4.58 -1.51
CA SER A 102 7.70 -3.38 -1.75
C SER A 102 7.49 -3.15 -3.25
N SER A 103 6.26 -2.83 -3.64
CA SER A 103 5.92 -2.52 -5.03
C SER A 103 6.30 -1.07 -5.34
N LEU A 104 6.81 -0.82 -6.55
CA LEU A 104 7.24 0.49 -7.03
C LEU A 104 6.41 0.91 -8.25
N PRO A 105 5.11 1.25 -8.10
CA PRO A 105 4.27 1.66 -9.20
C PRO A 105 4.84 2.87 -9.94
N TYR A 106 4.70 2.85 -11.26
CA TYR A 106 5.13 3.93 -12.14
C TYR A 106 6.62 4.30 -12.01
N LEU A 107 7.48 3.38 -11.58
CA LEU A 107 8.91 3.62 -11.42
C LEU A 107 9.54 4.10 -12.73
N LYS A 108 10.16 5.28 -12.70
CA LYS A 108 10.95 5.86 -13.79
C LYS A 108 12.25 6.42 -13.22
N GLY A 109 13.38 5.84 -13.63
CA GLY A 109 14.68 6.18 -13.05
C GLY A 109 14.71 5.85 -11.56
N ASN A 110 14.90 6.86 -10.71
CA ASN A 110 14.91 6.73 -9.25
C ASN A 110 13.64 7.26 -8.57
N VAL A 111 12.54 7.45 -9.31
CA VAL A 111 11.29 8.02 -8.78
C VAL A 111 10.13 7.07 -9.04
N CYS A 112 9.33 6.77 -8.02
CA CYS A 112 8.05 6.06 -8.15
C CYS A 112 6.89 6.95 -7.67
N ASN A 113 5.65 6.58 -8.04
CA ASN A 113 4.46 7.32 -7.64
C ASN A 113 3.49 6.39 -6.90
N VAL A 114 3.07 6.80 -5.69
CA VAL A 114 2.11 6.05 -4.87
C VAL A 114 1.08 6.99 -4.30
N GLY A 115 -0.20 6.74 -4.62
CA GLY A 115 -1.33 7.55 -4.16
C GLY A 115 -1.24 9.03 -4.56
N GLY A 116 -0.62 9.32 -5.71
CA GLY A 116 -0.41 10.68 -6.20
C GLY A 116 0.79 11.41 -5.59
N ASN A 117 1.56 10.77 -4.71
CA ASN A 117 2.81 11.32 -4.17
C ASN A 117 4.00 10.71 -4.90
N GLU A 118 5.04 11.52 -5.12
CA GLU A 118 6.30 11.08 -5.71
C GLU A 118 7.32 10.76 -4.62
N TYR A 119 7.98 9.63 -4.77
CA TYR A 119 9.04 9.18 -3.86
C TYR A 119 10.32 8.94 -4.63
N SER A 120 11.45 9.41 -4.11
CA SER A 120 12.77 9.18 -4.69
C SER A 120 13.68 8.39 -3.78
N PHE A 121 14.46 7.50 -4.38
CA PHE A 121 15.59 6.81 -3.75
C PHE A 121 16.80 7.72 -3.56
#